data_AF-G4HGB6-F1
#
_entry.id   AF-G4HGB6-F1
#
_cell.length_a   1.000
_cell.length_b   1.000
_cell.length_c   1.000
_cell.angle_alpha   90.00
_cell.angle_beta   90.00
_cell.angle_gamma   90.00
#
_symmetry.space_group_name_H-M   'P 1'
#
loop_
_entity.id
_entity.type
_entity.pdbx_description
1 polymer ?
#
loop_
_entity_poly.entity_id
_entity_poly.type
_entity_poly.pdbx_seq_one_letter_code
_entity_poly.pdbx_strand_id
1 'polypeptide(L)'
;MKERMLAYRRKKHSKIIIIVAVFIIFLSIVLLIINSNAKKRIEVTSSYYASFVSSVQTLDKMLAQTSGAKADEIAIKMLDVYTTVIFVNDRLDLLEDNAHSFLGLEVLKNDFSAFKYTFASIVRSCIEDRDGLESEIHLKVAKHIHLFSINLPRNYENSNDFYNQFRIAAEHIKPLPNIPFEK
;
A
#
# COMPACT_ATOMS: atom_id res chain seq x y z
N MET A 1 -70.62 -20.47 -8.61
CA MET A 1 -70.00 -19.45 -7.74
C MET A 1 -68.62 -19.87 -7.19
N LYS A 2 -68.45 -21.09 -6.63
CA LYS A 2 -67.16 -21.62 -6.15
C LYS A 2 -66.05 -21.65 -7.21
N GLU A 3 -66.33 -22.10 -8.44
CA GLU A 3 -65.31 -22.18 -9.50
C GLU A 3 -64.74 -20.82 -9.93
N ARG A 4 -65.60 -19.78 -10.00
CA ARG A 4 -65.16 -18.41 -10.28
C ARG A 4 -64.26 -17.86 -9.16
N MET A 5 -64.56 -18.18 -7.90
CA MET A 5 -63.70 -17.81 -6.77
C MET A 5 -62.35 -18.55 -6.79
N LEU A 6 -62.32 -19.83 -7.17
CA LEU A 6 -61.09 -20.62 -7.31
C LEU A 6 -60.21 -20.12 -8.47
N ALA A 7 -60.80 -19.75 -9.60
CA ALA A 7 -60.09 -19.15 -10.74
C ALA A 7 -59.48 -17.78 -10.37
N TYR A 8 -60.23 -16.94 -9.65
CA TYR A 8 -59.75 -15.65 -9.17
C TYR A 8 -58.56 -15.78 -8.21
N ARG A 9 -58.64 -16.69 -7.22
CA ARG A 9 -57.51 -16.96 -6.30
C ARG A 9 -56.27 -17.46 -7.04
N ARG A 10 -56.42 -18.41 -7.98
CA ARG A 10 -55.30 -18.90 -8.81
C ARG A 10 -54.64 -17.78 -9.62
N LYS A 11 -55.43 -16.89 -10.23
CA LYS A 11 -54.92 -15.74 -10.99
C LYS A 11 -54.22 -14.71 -10.09
N LYS A 12 -54.73 -14.47 -8.87
CA LYS A 12 -54.08 -13.60 -7.87
C LYS A 12 -52.76 -14.19 -7.37
N HIS A 13 -52.73 -15.48 -7.03
CA HIS A 13 -51.49 -16.16 -6.61
C HIS A 13 -50.44 -16.20 -7.73
N SER A 14 -50.85 -16.47 -8.98
CA SER A 14 -49.94 -16.41 -10.14
C SER A 14 -49.32 -15.02 -10.31
N LYS A 15 -50.12 -13.94 -10.19
CA LYS A 15 -49.59 -12.56 -10.23
C LYS A 15 -48.61 -12.27 -9.10
N ILE A 16 -48.91 -12.72 -7.88
CA ILE A 16 -48.02 -12.56 -6.72
C ILE A 16 -46.70 -13.31 -6.95
N ILE A 17 -46.75 -14.55 -7.46
CA ILE A 17 -45.57 -15.36 -7.78
C ILE A 17 -44.70 -14.64 -8.82
N ILE A 18 -45.30 -14.07 -9.86
CA ILE A 18 -44.57 -13.30 -10.88
C ILE A 18 -43.87 -12.08 -10.26
N ILE A 19 -44.56 -11.32 -9.41
CA ILE A 19 -43.97 -10.15 -8.73
C ILE A 19 -42.80 -10.56 -7.83
N VAL A 20 -42.96 -11.62 -7.05
CA VAL A 20 -41.90 -12.16 -6.18
C VAL A 20 -40.72 -12.64 -7.01
N ALA A 21 -40.95 -13.35 -8.12
CA ALA A 21 -39.89 -13.81 -9.01
C ALA A 21 -39.12 -12.64 -9.63
N VAL A 22 -39.81 -11.60 -10.11
CA VAL A 22 -39.18 -10.37 -10.64
C VAL A 22 -38.34 -9.69 -9.56
N PHE A 23 -38.84 -9.62 -8.32
CA PHE A 23 -38.10 -9.02 -7.21
C PHE A 23 -36.83 -9.80 -6.85
N ILE A 24 -36.89 -11.14 -6.84
CA ILE A 24 -35.72 -11.99 -6.60
C ILE A 24 -34.68 -11.85 -7.71
N ILE A 25 -35.12 -11.80 -8.97
CA ILE A 25 -34.22 -11.57 -10.11
C ILE A 25 -33.55 -10.20 -9.98
N PHE A 26 -34.32 -9.15 -9.65
CA PHE A 26 -33.79 -7.82 -9.44
C PHE A 26 -32.75 -7.78 -8.30
N LEU A 27 -33.05 -8.38 -7.14
CA LEU A 27 -32.10 -8.48 -6.03
C LEU A 27 -30.82 -9.24 -6.43
N SER A 28 -30.96 -10.33 -7.18
CA SER A 28 -29.83 -11.11 -7.68
C SER A 28 -28.92 -10.27 -8.59
N ILE A 29 -29.50 -9.48 -9.49
CA ILE A 29 -28.75 -8.57 -10.37
C ILE A 29 -28.02 -7.51 -9.55
N VAL A 30 -28.69 -6.89 -8.57
CA VAL A 30 -28.08 -5.89 -7.68
C VAL A 30 -26.89 -6.48 -6.91
N LEU A 31 -27.05 -7.68 -6.34
CA LEU A 31 -25.98 -8.38 -5.63
C LEU A 31 -24.79 -8.70 -6.55
N LEU A 32 -25.05 -9.13 -7.79
CA LEU A 32 -24.00 -9.39 -8.78
C LEU A 32 -23.20 -8.12 -9.10
N ILE A 33 -23.86 -6.99 -9.29
CA ILE A 33 -23.21 -5.70 -9.55
C ILE A 33 -22.34 -5.29 -8.35
N ILE A 34 -22.86 -5.39 -7.13
CA ILE A 34 -22.11 -5.06 -5.90
C ILE A 34 -20.86 -5.94 -5.77
N ASN A 35 -21.01 -7.26 -5.98
CA ASN A 35 -19.90 -8.20 -5.86
C ASN A 35 -18.84 -7.98 -6.96
N SER A 36 -19.26 -7.71 -8.19
CA SER A 36 -18.35 -7.38 -9.30
C SER A 36 -17.53 -6.12 -9.01
N ASN A 37 -18.19 -5.07 -8.53
CA ASN A 37 -17.52 -3.84 -8.12
C ASN A 37 -16.56 -4.08 -6.95
N ALA A 38 -16.95 -4.88 -5.95
CA ALA A 38 -16.07 -5.24 -4.84
C ALA A 38 -14.81 -5.97 -5.32
N LYS A 39 -14.96 -6.96 -6.22
CA LYS A 39 -13.83 -7.69 -6.80
C LYS A 39 -12.88 -6.76 -7.56
N LYS A 40 -13.42 -5.86 -8.40
CA LYS A 40 -12.64 -4.87 -9.14
C LYS A 40 -11.85 -3.96 -8.21
N ARG A 41 -12.46 -3.51 -7.10
CA ARG A 41 -11.78 -2.67 -6.10
C ARG A 41 -10.61 -3.38 -5.42
N ILE A 42 -10.78 -4.66 -5.07
CA ILE A 42 -9.72 -5.47 -4.47
C ILE A 42 -8.57 -5.66 -5.46
N GLU A 43 -8.87 -5.94 -6.73
CA GLU A 43 -7.86 -6.10 -7.78
C GLU A 43 -7.04 -4.82 -7.99
N VAL A 44 -7.71 -3.66 -8.07
CA VAL A 44 -7.04 -2.36 -8.17
C VAL A 44 -6.13 -2.11 -6.97
N THR A 45 -6.65 -2.28 -5.74
CA THR A 45 -5.87 -2.08 -4.51
C THR A 45 -4.66 -3.02 -4.47
N SER A 46 -4.84 -4.29 -4.85
CA SER A 46 -3.78 -5.29 -4.90
C SER A 46 -2.67 -4.91 -5.89
N SER A 47 -3.02 -4.38 -7.05
CA SER A 47 -2.05 -3.93 -8.05
C SER A 47 -1.20 -2.77 -7.55
N TYR A 48 -1.82 -1.74 -6.97
CA TYR A 48 -1.09 -0.61 -6.38
C TYR A 48 -0.22 -1.05 -5.20
N TYR A 49 -0.74 -1.95 -4.36
CA TYR A 49 0.01 -2.50 -3.23
C TYR A 49 1.24 -3.27 -3.69
N ALA A 50 1.10 -4.13 -4.70
CA ALA A 50 2.23 -4.87 -5.27
C ALA A 50 3.30 -3.91 -5.86
N SER A 51 2.87 -2.83 -6.52
CA SER A 51 3.78 -1.80 -7.02
C SER A 51 4.52 -1.07 -5.88
N PHE A 52 3.84 -0.79 -4.77
CA PHE A 52 4.44 -0.21 -3.57
C PHE A 52 5.47 -1.15 -2.95
N VAL A 53 5.11 -2.41 -2.69
CA VAL A 53 6.01 -3.44 -2.13
C VAL A 53 7.26 -3.62 -3.01
N SER A 54 7.08 -3.72 -4.33
CA SER A 54 8.20 -3.84 -5.27
C SER A 54 9.16 -2.64 -5.21
N SER A 55 8.63 -1.44 -4.96
CA SER A 55 9.45 -0.22 -4.85
C SER A 55 10.24 -0.22 -3.54
N VAL A 56 9.62 -0.64 -2.43
CA VAL A 56 10.29 -0.81 -1.13
C VAL A 56 11.41 -1.86 -1.21
N GLN A 57 11.16 -3.00 -1.86
CA GLN A 57 12.18 -4.04 -2.05
C GLN A 57 13.34 -3.56 -2.91
N THR A 58 13.07 -2.71 -3.89
CA THR A 58 14.11 -2.08 -4.71
C THR A 58 14.94 -1.11 -3.88
N LEU A 59 14.30 -0.30 -3.02
CA LEU A 59 14.98 0.59 -2.09
C LEU A 59 15.91 -0.19 -1.14
N ASP A 60 15.40 -1.26 -0.53
CA ASP A 60 16.17 -2.16 0.34
C ASP A 60 17.41 -2.72 -0.39
N LYS A 61 17.22 -3.21 -1.61
CA LYS A 61 18.31 -3.73 -2.43
C LYS A 61 19.37 -2.66 -2.75
N MET A 62 18.95 -1.43 -3.09
CA MET A 62 19.89 -0.35 -3.39
C MET A 62 20.67 0.11 -2.15
N LEU A 63 20.01 0.19 -0.99
CA LEU A 63 20.66 0.44 0.32
C LEU A 63 21.63 -0.67 0.73
N ALA A 64 21.40 -1.90 0.31
CA ALA A 64 22.38 -2.97 0.51
C ALA A 64 23.61 -2.83 -0.41
N GLN A 65 23.45 -2.27 -1.61
CA GLN A 65 24.50 -2.12 -2.63
C GLN A 65 25.41 -0.90 -2.43
N THR A 66 24.99 0.04 -1.60
CA THR A 66 25.80 1.18 -1.12
C THR A 66 26.85 0.75 -0.09
N SER A 67 26.59 -0.32 0.67
CA SER A 67 27.55 -0.88 1.63
C SER A 67 28.75 -1.49 0.90
N GLY A 68 29.94 -0.92 1.12
CA GLY A 68 31.19 -1.35 0.46
C GLY A 68 31.45 -0.75 -0.93
N ALA A 69 30.69 0.28 -1.32
CA ALA A 69 31.02 1.08 -2.50
C ALA A 69 32.31 1.88 -2.28
N LYS A 70 33.05 2.15 -3.36
CA LYS A 70 34.20 3.06 -3.30
C LYS A 70 33.74 4.48 -3.02
N ALA A 71 34.57 5.28 -2.35
CA ALA A 71 34.23 6.64 -1.90
C ALA A 71 33.69 7.54 -3.03
N ASP A 72 34.23 7.40 -4.24
CA ASP A 72 33.82 8.11 -5.46
C ASP A 72 32.45 7.66 -6.01
N GLU A 73 32.01 6.44 -5.72
CA GLU A 73 30.71 5.90 -6.15
C GLU A 73 29.60 6.10 -5.12
N ILE A 74 29.93 6.38 -3.85
CA ILE A 74 28.95 6.52 -2.76
C ILE A 74 27.95 7.63 -3.06
N ALA A 75 28.40 8.80 -3.51
CA ALA A 75 27.52 9.94 -3.79
C ALA A 75 26.48 9.63 -4.87
N ILE A 76 26.90 8.93 -5.94
CA ILE A 76 26.00 8.52 -7.04
C ILE A 76 24.98 7.51 -6.51
N LYS A 77 25.43 6.47 -5.81
CA LYS A 77 24.52 5.46 -5.28
C LYS A 77 23.54 6.04 -4.25
N MET A 78 23.97 7.00 -3.44
CA MET A 78 23.07 7.70 -2.50
C MET A 78 22.02 8.54 -3.23
N LEU A 79 22.37 9.17 -4.35
CA LEU A 79 21.41 9.85 -5.22
C LEU A 79 20.40 8.87 -5.85
N ASP A 80 20.85 7.68 -6.28
CA ASP A 80 19.97 6.62 -6.79
C ASP A 80 19.01 6.11 -5.72
N VAL A 81 19.51 5.92 -4.49
CA VAL A 81 18.69 5.58 -3.32
C VAL A 81 17.66 6.67 -3.06
N TYR A 82 18.04 7.95 -3.06
CA TYR A 82 17.12 9.06 -2.86
C TYR A 82 16.02 9.11 -3.91
N THR A 83 16.38 8.91 -5.18
CA THR A 83 15.41 8.82 -6.27
C THR A 83 14.42 7.67 -6.02
N THR A 84 14.89 6.56 -5.47
CA THR A 84 14.03 5.43 -5.11
C THR A 84 13.15 5.73 -3.88
N VAL A 85 13.63 6.51 -2.90
CA VAL A 85 12.80 7.01 -1.79
C VAL A 85 11.65 7.88 -2.32
N ILE A 86 11.89 8.71 -3.33
CA ILE A 86 10.84 9.48 -4.01
C ILE A 86 9.83 8.52 -4.65
N PHE A 87 10.29 7.52 -5.43
CA PHE A 87 9.40 6.55 -6.04
C PHE A 87 8.55 5.78 -5.02
N VAL A 88 9.11 5.40 -3.87
CA VAL A 88 8.35 4.75 -2.79
C VAL A 88 7.22 5.67 -2.29
N ASN A 89 7.50 6.96 -2.10
CA ASN A 89 6.49 7.95 -1.72
C ASN A 89 5.40 8.07 -2.79
N ASP A 90 5.76 8.20 -4.07
CA ASP A 90 4.80 8.31 -5.17
C ASP A 90 3.91 7.06 -5.27
N ARG A 91 4.48 5.86 -5.04
CA ARG A 91 3.68 4.62 -5.01
C ARG A 91 2.77 4.53 -3.80
N LEU A 92 3.16 5.10 -2.67
CA LEU A 92 2.33 5.17 -1.48
C LEU A 92 1.16 6.15 -1.67
N ASP A 93 1.39 7.30 -2.31
CA ASP A 93 0.33 8.23 -2.72
C ASP A 93 -0.67 7.57 -3.67
N LEU A 94 -0.17 6.89 -4.71
CA LEU A 94 -1.04 6.14 -5.63
C LEU A 94 -1.82 5.03 -4.93
N LEU A 95 -1.22 4.35 -3.95
CA LEU A 95 -1.91 3.36 -3.15
C LEU A 95 -3.02 4.00 -2.31
N GLU A 96 -2.77 5.15 -1.67
CA GLU A 96 -3.78 5.87 -0.90
C GLU A 96 -4.97 6.32 -1.75
N ASP A 97 -4.68 6.97 -2.88
CA ASP A 97 -5.69 7.56 -3.76
C ASP A 97 -6.62 6.49 -4.40
N ASN A 98 -6.12 5.26 -4.52
CA ASN A 98 -6.81 4.19 -5.24
C ASN A 98 -7.22 3.01 -4.34
N ALA A 99 -6.70 2.92 -3.12
CA ALA A 99 -7.13 1.91 -2.17
C ALA A 99 -8.38 2.40 -1.43
N HIS A 100 -9.50 1.73 -1.67
CA HIS A 100 -10.68 1.98 -0.87
C HIS A 100 -10.49 1.42 0.54
N SER A 101 -10.39 2.32 1.52
CA SER A 101 -10.36 2.01 2.96
C SER A 101 -9.11 1.30 3.46
N PHE A 102 -7.92 1.68 2.98
CA PHE A 102 -6.66 1.19 3.56
C PHE A 102 -6.34 1.93 4.86
N LEU A 103 -6.73 1.34 6.00
CA LEU A 103 -6.50 1.93 7.31
C LEU A 103 -5.00 2.02 7.66
N GLY A 104 -4.59 3.16 8.21
CA GLY A 104 -3.22 3.37 8.72
C GLY A 104 -2.19 3.80 7.68
N LEU A 105 -2.59 4.02 6.42
CA LEU A 105 -1.68 4.47 5.36
C LEU A 105 -1.18 5.91 5.59
N GLU A 106 -2.02 6.78 6.14
CA GLU A 106 -1.72 8.20 6.41
C GLU A 106 -0.47 8.39 7.29
N VAL A 107 -0.32 7.58 8.35
CA VAL A 107 0.83 7.66 9.26
C VAL A 107 2.11 7.27 8.52
N LEU A 108 2.07 6.14 7.81
CA LEU A 108 3.20 5.66 7.04
C LEU A 108 3.60 6.66 5.94
N LYS A 109 2.61 7.29 5.30
CA LYS A 109 2.82 8.35 4.30
C LYS A 109 3.51 9.56 4.91
N ASN A 110 3.06 10.02 6.06
CA ASN A 110 3.70 11.12 6.76
C ASN A 110 5.15 10.78 7.12
N ASP A 111 5.41 9.56 7.62
CA ASP A 111 6.75 9.11 7.96
C ASP A 111 7.66 9.03 6.73
N PHE A 112 7.20 8.44 5.60
CA PHE A 112 7.98 8.39 4.37
C PHE A 112 8.21 9.77 3.74
N SER A 113 7.23 10.65 3.83
CA SER A 113 7.32 12.02 3.32
C SER A 113 8.32 12.83 4.12
N ALA A 114 8.31 12.72 5.45
CA ALA A 114 9.31 13.35 6.31
C ALA A 114 10.71 12.75 6.08
N PHE A 115 10.81 11.42 6.00
CA PHE A 115 12.06 10.73 5.69
C PHE A 115 12.65 11.18 4.36
N LYS A 116 11.84 11.40 3.31
CA LYS A 116 12.30 11.93 2.02
C LYS A 116 13.08 13.24 2.19
N TYR A 117 12.63 14.16 3.03
CA TYR A 117 13.34 15.42 3.28
C TYR A 117 14.60 15.21 4.12
N THR A 118 14.53 14.39 5.17
CA THR A 118 15.68 14.02 5.99
C THR A 118 16.77 13.37 5.13
N PHE A 119 16.42 12.45 4.24
CA PHE A 119 17.35 11.75 3.37
C PHE A 119 17.93 12.65 2.28
N ALA A 120 17.17 13.61 1.76
CA ALA A 120 17.71 14.62 0.85
C ALA A 120 18.88 15.40 1.47
N SER A 121 18.78 15.73 2.77
CA SER A 121 19.87 16.36 3.51
C SER A 121 21.10 15.45 3.61
N ILE A 122 20.93 14.14 3.87
CA ILE A 122 22.03 13.16 3.89
C ILE A 122 22.77 13.17 2.57
N VAL A 123 22.02 13.01 1.47
CA VAL A 123 22.58 12.90 0.13
C VAL A 123 23.37 14.16 -0.22
N ARG A 124 22.83 15.34 0.14
CA ARG A 124 23.52 16.61 -0.04
C ARG A 124 24.83 16.66 0.74
N SER A 125 24.83 16.31 2.02
CA SER A 125 26.05 16.25 2.83
C SER A 125 27.09 15.29 2.23
N CYS A 126 26.68 14.14 1.70
CA CYS A 126 27.61 13.21 1.04
C CYS A 126 28.24 13.76 -0.25
N ILE A 127 27.51 14.63 -0.96
CA ILE A 127 28.02 15.27 -2.18
C ILE A 127 28.98 16.41 -1.83
N GLU A 128 28.64 17.20 -0.81
CA GLU A 128 29.41 18.37 -0.37
C GLU A 128 30.66 17.97 0.41
N ASP A 129 30.57 16.97 1.29
CA ASP A 129 31.63 16.53 2.21
C ASP A 129 32.06 15.09 1.89
N ARG A 130 33.01 14.96 0.96
CA ARG A 130 33.43 13.67 0.34
C ARG A 130 33.98 12.63 1.32
N ASP A 131 34.33 13.04 2.53
CA ASP A 131 34.97 12.18 3.54
C ASP A 131 33.99 11.62 4.59
N GLY A 132 32.71 12.00 4.57
CA GLY A 132 31.82 11.77 5.71
C GLY A 132 30.38 11.42 5.37
N LEU A 133 30.14 10.32 4.63
CA LEU A 133 28.92 9.57 4.94
C LEU A 133 29.16 8.97 6.33
N GLU A 134 28.46 9.45 7.36
CA GLU A 134 28.41 8.74 8.63
C GLU A 134 27.87 7.34 8.33
N SER A 135 28.79 6.39 8.22
CA SER A 135 28.54 4.97 7.96
C SER A 135 27.41 4.46 8.85
N GLU A 136 27.33 4.97 10.08
CA GLU A 136 26.30 4.65 11.04
C GLU A 136 24.89 5.11 10.64
N ILE A 137 24.70 6.34 10.13
CA ILE A 137 23.40 6.82 9.66
C ILE A 137 22.92 5.96 8.49
N HIS A 138 23.80 5.70 7.53
CA HIS A 138 23.48 4.86 6.38
C HIS A 138 23.06 3.44 6.81
N LEU A 139 23.84 2.82 7.70
CA LEU A 139 23.54 1.50 8.24
C LEU A 139 22.22 1.48 9.02
N LYS A 140 21.89 2.55 9.77
CA LYS A 140 20.60 2.71 10.45
C LYS A 140 19.46 2.76 9.43
N VAL A 141 19.55 3.61 8.41
CA VAL A 141 18.53 3.71 7.36
C VAL A 141 18.35 2.37 6.65
N ALA A 142 19.45 1.75 6.20
CA ALA A 142 19.42 0.44 5.54
C ALA A 142 18.76 -0.62 6.43
N LYS A 143 19.11 -0.69 7.72
CA LYS A 143 18.49 -1.62 8.67
C LYS A 143 16.99 -1.41 8.81
N HIS A 144 16.54 -0.17 8.97
CA HIS A 144 15.12 0.14 9.16
C HIS A 144 14.29 -0.15 7.90
N ILE A 145 14.80 0.20 6.72
CA ILE A 145 14.17 -0.14 5.44
C ILE A 145 14.15 -1.65 5.22
N HIS A 146 15.24 -2.36 5.55
CA HIS A 146 15.30 -3.81 5.45
C HIS A 146 14.26 -4.49 6.33
N LEU A 147 14.17 -4.07 7.61
CA LEU A 147 13.16 -4.59 8.54
C LEU A 147 11.74 -4.31 8.06
N PHE A 148 11.48 -3.14 7.48
CA PHE A 148 10.20 -2.84 6.85
C PHE A 148 9.92 -3.76 5.66
N SER A 149 10.87 -3.90 4.74
CA SER A 149 10.81 -4.71 3.52
C SER A 149 10.50 -6.18 3.80
N ILE A 150 11.17 -6.79 4.80
CA ILE A 150 10.98 -8.21 5.12
C ILE A 150 9.69 -8.50 5.92
N ASN A 151 9.19 -7.53 6.68
CA ASN A 151 7.99 -7.68 7.50
C ASN A 151 6.71 -7.22 6.78
N LEU A 152 6.84 -6.54 5.64
CA LEU A 152 5.72 -6.18 4.77
C LEU A 152 5.03 -7.45 4.22
N PRO A 153 3.68 -7.52 4.29
CA PRO A 153 2.94 -8.57 3.59
C PRO A 153 3.24 -8.54 2.09
N ARG A 154 3.52 -9.69 1.47
CA ARG A 154 3.89 -9.72 0.04
C ARG A 154 2.72 -9.41 -0.89
N ASN A 155 1.51 -9.80 -0.49
CA ASN A 155 0.29 -9.64 -1.27
C ASN A 155 -0.74 -8.89 -0.44
N TYR A 156 -1.60 -8.14 -1.12
CA TYR A 156 -2.74 -7.50 -0.47
C TYR A 156 -3.83 -8.51 -0.16
N GLU A 157 -4.33 -8.46 1.08
CA GLU A 157 -5.53 -9.18 1.50
C GLU A 157 -6.39 -8.23 2.33
N ASN A 158 -7.69 -8.16 2.07
CA ASN A 158 -8.61 -7.38 2.89
C ASN A 158 -8.96 -8.18 4.17
N SER A 159 -8.01 -8.28 5.09
CA SER A 159 -8.12 -9.05 6.33
C SER A 159 -7.47 -8.31 7.50
N ASN A 160 -7.95 -8.56 8.71
CA ASN A 160 -7.36 -7.99 9.92
C ASN A 160 -5.89 -8.41 10.10
N ASP A 161 -5.53 -9.62 9.69
CA ASP A 161 -4.17 -10.14 9.78
C ASP A 161 -3.22 -9.37 8.86
N PHE A 162 -3.65 -9.08 7.62
CA PHE A 162 -2.91 -8.23 6.71
C PHE A 162 -2.68 -6.83 7.33
N TYR A 163 -3.72 -6.18 7.82
CA TYR A 163 -3.60 -4.83 8.41
C TYR A 163 -2.71 -4.83 9.66
N ASN A 164 -2.78 -5.88 10.48
CA ASN A 164 -1.91 -6.02 11.65
C ASN A 164 -0.44 -6.20 11.26
N GLN A 165 -0.15 -7.07 10.29
CA GLN A 165 1.21 -7.27 9.79
C GLN A 165 1.76 -5.99 9.14
N PHE A 166 0.96 -5.34 8.29
CA PHE A 166 1.33 -4.07 7.67
C PHE A 166 1.66 -2.99 8.71
N ARG A 167 0.81 -2.84 9.74
CA ARG A 167 1.03 -1.89 10.83
C ARG A 167 2.32 -2.20 11.59
N ILE A 168 2.59 -3.47 11.91
CA ILE A 168 3.83 -3.88 12.58
C ILE A 168 5.05 -3.55 11.71
N ALA A 169 4.98 -3.82 10.41
CA ALA A 169 6.06 -3.46 9.50
C ALA A 169 6.30 -1.93 9.50
N ALA A 170 5.24 -1.14 9.42
CA ALA A 170 5.31 0.33 9.39
C ALA A 170 6.01 0.94 10.63
N GLU A 171 5.99 0.28 11.78
CA GLU A 171 6.74 0.72 12.97
C GLU A 171 8.25 0.84 12.72
N HIS A 172 8.79 0.09 11.75
CA HIS A 172 10.21 0.18 11.39
C HIS A 172 10.57 1.47 10.64
N ILE A 173 9.60 2.19 10.10
CA ILE A 173 9.80 3.45 9.35
C ILE A 173 9.76 4.68 10.26
N LYS A 174 8.97 4.64 11.33
CA LYS A 174 8.82 5.77 12.30
C LYS A 174 10.12 6.42 12.78
N PRO A 175 11.24 5.70 12.97
CA PRO A 175 12.49 6.33 13.41
C PRO A 175 13.17 7.16 12.32
N LEU A 176 12.92 6.84 11.03
CA LEU A 176 13.65 7.40 9.89
C LEU A 176 13.58 8.93 9.75
N PRO A 177 12.41 9.59 9.94
CA PRO A 177 12.31 11.05 9.88
C PRO A 177 13.23 11.79 10.86
N ASN A 178 13.47 11.19 12.03
CA ASN A 178 14.16 11.82 13.15
C ASN A 178 15.54 11.21 13.39
N ILE A 179 16.13 10.54 12.40
CA ILE A 179 17.49 10.03 12.55
C ILE A 179 18.42 11.23 12.81
N PRO A 180 19.12 11.27 13.96
CA PRO A 180 19.97 12.39 14.29
C PRO A 180 21.12 12.48 13.29
N PHE A 181 21.32 13.67 12.74
CA PHE A 181 22.57 14.07 12.13
C PHE A 181 23.50 14.47 13.26
N GLU A 182 24.36 13.56 13.69
CA GLU A 182 25.55 14.02 14.40
C GLU A 182 26.42 14.76 13.38
N LYS A 183 27.00 15.88 13.82
CA LYS A 183 27.88 16.74 13.04
C LYS A 183 29.25 16.69 13.69
#